data_AF-A0A9Q3FCN3-F1
#
_entry.id   AF-A0A9Q3FCN3-F1
#
_cell.length_a   1.000
_cell.length_b   1.000
_cell.length_c   1.000
_cell.angle_alpha   90.00
_cell.angle_beta   90.00
_cell.angle_gamma   90.00
#
_symmetry.space_group_name_H-M   'P 1'
#
loop_
_entity.id
_entity.type
_entity.pdbx_description
1 polymer ?
#
loop_
_entity_poly.entity_id
_entity_poly.type
_entity_poly.pdbx_seq_one_letter_code
_entity_poly.pdbx_strand_id
1 'polypeptide(L)'
;MPQKKKEIQSFLGFAGYYRQHIKYFSSIARPLYKLCDKDTVFEMTVDRVKAFESLGQALTTSPLLLIPEFKLPFKLYIDASGYGLGAELHQVHIINDKPLEGPICFISRKIKPTEARYGASQMECL
;
A
#
# COMPACT_ATOMS: atom_id res chain seq x y z
N MET A 1 3.14 21.75 3.34
CA MET A 1 2.73 21.18 2.04
C MET A 1 3.90 21.28 1.06
N PRO A 2 4.15 20.23 0.25
CA PRO A 2 5.23 20.23 -0.74
C PRO A 2 4.98 21.24 -1.86
N GLN A 3 6.03 21.92 -2.28
CA GLN A 3 6.02 23.01 -3.26
C GLN A 3 6.67 22.62 -4.60
N LYS A 4 7.41 21.49 -4.63
CA LYS A 4 8.17 21.04 -5.81
C LYS A 4 8.03 19.54 -6.04
N LYS A 5 8.13 19.10 -7.30
CA LYS A 5 8.15 17.68 -7.70
C LYS A 5 9.18 16.85 -6.92
N LYS A 6 10.38 17.41 -6.67
CA LYS A 6 11.44 16.73 -5.92
C LYS A 6 11.04 16.39 -4.48
N GLU A 7 10.24 17.23 -3.83
CA GLU A 7 9.78 17.00 -2.46
C GLU A 7 8.77 15.84 -2.40
N ILE A 8 7.87 15.76 -3.38
CA ILE A 8 6.97 14.62 -3.54
C ILE A 8 7.74 13.33 -3.83
N GLN A 9 8.73 13.36 -4.71
CA GLN A 9 9.56 12.19 -5.01
C GLN A 9 10.32 11.69 -3.76
N SER A 10 10.90 12.61 -2.99
CA SER A 10 11.58 12.29 -1.73
C SER A 10 10.61 11.67 -0.71
N PHE A 11 9.45 12.30 -0.52
CA PHE A 11 8.41 11.79 0.37
C PHE A 11 7.91 10.41 -0.05
N LEU A 12 7.63 10.19 -1.33
CA LEU A 12 7.21 8.89 -1.85
C LEU A 12 8.32 7.83 -1.75
N GLY A 13 9.59 8.22 -1.85
CA GLY A 13 10.72 7.34 -1.59
C GLY A 13 10.74 6.85 -0.14
N PHE A 14 10.58 7.78 0.82
CA PHE A 14 10.47 7.45 2.24
C PHE A 14 9.23 6.62 2.56
N ALA A 15 8.06 7.06 2.12
CA ALA A 15 6.81 6.36 2.34
C ALA A 15 6.81 4.97 1.68
N GLY A 16 7.48 4.85 0.54
CA GLY A 16 7.65 3.59 -0.19
C GLY A 16 8.46 2.55 0.57
N TYR A 17 9.41 2.96 1.43
CA TYR A 17 10.14 2.04 2.30
C TYR A 17 9.18 1.31 3.27
N TYR A 18 8.21 2.04 3.82
CA TYR A 18 7.20 1.51 4.75
C TYR A 18 5.92 1.04 4.06
N ARG A 19 5.90 0.87 2.73
CA ARG A 19 4.69 0.49 1.99
C ARG A 19 4.05 -0.80 2.50
N GLN A 20 4.86 -1.72 3.04
CA GLN A 20 4.38 -3.00 3.58
C GLN A 20 3.65 -2.87 4.92
N HIS A 21 3.72 -1.71 5.54
CA HIS A 21 3.09 -1.41 6.82
C HIS A 21 1.81 -0.58 6.60
N ILE A 22 1.62 -0.04 5.39
CA ILE A 22 0.52 0.85 5.05
C ILE A 22 -0.50 0.10 4.20
N LYS A 23 -1.67 -0.16 4.78
CA LYS A 23 -2.82 -0.72 4.07
C LYS A 23 -3.23 0.22 2.91
N TYR A 24 -3.50 -0.37 1.74
CA TYR A 24 -3.86 0.34 0.51
C TYR A 24 -2.85 1.39 0.01
N PHE A 25 -1.56 1.24 0.34
CA PHE A 25 -0.50 2.21 -0.04
C PHE A 25 -0.58 2.67 -1.50
N SER A 26 -0.67 1.76 -2.47
CA SER A 26 -0.67 2.14 -3.89
C SER A 26 -1.88 2.98 -4.27
N SER A 27 -3.04 2.71 -3.66
CA SER A 27 -4.28 3.45 -3.93
C SER A 27 -4.18 4.88 -3.39
N ILE A 28 -3.64 5.05 -2.18
CA ILE A 28 -3.45 6.36 -1.55
C ILE A 28 -2.35 7.15 -2.27
N ALA A 29 -1.22 6.51 -2.62
CA ALA A 29 -0.08 7.15 -3.27
C ALA A 29 -0.32 7.48 -4.75
N ARG A 30 -1.31 6.87 -5.40
CA ARG A 30 -1.62 7.03 -6.84
C ARG A 30 -1.68 8.49 -7.33
N PRO A 31 -2.47 9.40 -6.73
CA PRO A 31 -2.52 10.81 -7.16
C PRO A 31 -1.17 11.52 -7.02
N LEU A 32 -0.32 11.11 -6.08
CA LEU A 32 1.03 11.67 -5.88
C LEU A 32 2.02 11.12 -6.91
N TYR A 33 1.96 9.83 -7.25
CA TYR A 33 2.80 9.28 -8.31
C TYR A 33 2.55 9.96 -9.67
N LYS A 34 1.30 10.37 -9.95
CA LYS A 34 0.99 11.16 -11.17
C LYS A 34 1.72 12.51 -11.22
N LEU A 35 2.06 13.12 -10.08
CA LEU A 35 2.85 14.37 -10.04
C LEU A 35 4.31 14.16 -10.43
N CYS A 36 4.81 12.92 -10.35
CA CYS A 36 6.17 12.56 -10.71
C CYS A 36 6.36 12.40 -12.22
N ASP A 37 5.28 12.30 -12.99
CA ASP A 37 5.34 12.18 -14.45
C ASP A 37 5.91 13.47 -15.08
N LYS A 38 6.64 13.31 -16.19
CA LYS A 38 7.35 14.42 -16.85
C LYS A 38 6.37 15.50 -17.35
N ASP A 39 5.24 15.07 -17.90
CA ASP A 39 4.27 15.95 -18.57
C ASP A 39 3.18 16.50 -17.65
N THR A 40 3.19 16.13 -16.36
CA THR A 40 2.19 16.61 -15.40
C THR A 40 2.60 17.96 -14.82
N VAL A 41 1.72 18.97 -14.89
CA VAL A 41 1.88 20.24 -14.17
C VAL A 41 1.84 19.97 -12.66
N PHE A 42 2.80 20.54 -11.93
CA PHE A 42 2.83 20.41 -10.48
C PHE A 42 1.74 21.28 -9.86
N GLU A 43 0.73 20.63 -9.29
CA GLU A 43 -0.40 21.30 -8.63
C GLU A 43 -0.91 20.44 -7.48
N MET A 44 -0.99 20.98 -6.27
CA MET A 44 -1.56 20.27 -5.12
C MET A 44 -3.08 20.46 -5.07
N THR A 45 -3.79 19.70 -5.89
CA THR A 45 -5.26 19.63 -5.84
C THR A 45 -5.74 19.04 -4.51
N VAL A 46 -7.03 19.21 -4.20
CA VAL A 46 -7.65 18.66 -2.97
C VAL A 46 -7.37 17.16 -2.80
N ASP A 47 -7.51 16.37 -3.88
CA ASP A 47 -7.23 14.93 -3.85
C ASP A 47 -5.76 14.61 -3.54
N ARG A 48 -4.83 15.40 -4.07
CA ARG A 48 -3.39 15.23 -3.83
C ARG A 48 -3.04 15.62 -2.41
N VAL A 49 -3.62 16.69 -1.88
CA VAL A 49 -3.45 17.11 -0.48
C VAL A 49 -3.96 16.01 0.45
N LYS A 50 -5.17 15.53 0.22
CA LYS A 50 -5.76 14.45 1.00
C LYS A 50 -4.91 13.18 0.96
N ALA A 51 -4.36 12.82 -0.20
CA ALA A 51 -3.47 11.67 -0.33
C ALA A 51 -2.16 11.84 0.45
N PHE A 52 -1.57 13.04 0.40
CA PHE A 52 -0.34 13.36 1.15
C PHE A 52 -0.58 13.26 2.66
N GLU A 53 -1.66 13.85 3.16
CA GLU A 53 -2.04 13.79 4.57
C GLU A 53 -2.38 12.37 5.02
N SER A 54 -3.13 11.62 4.20
CA SER A 54 -3.51 10.23 4.49
C SER A 54 -2.27 9.32 4.58
N LEU A 55 -1.29 9.50 3.69
CA LEU A 55 -0.01 8.77 3.79
C LEU A 55 0.79 9.20 5.02
N GLY A 56 0.84 10.49 5.33
CA GLY A 56 1.50 10.99 6.53
C GLY A 56 0.90 10.39 7.81
N GLN A 57 -0.42 10.34 7.89
CA GLN A 57 -1.12 9.70 9.00
C GLN A 57 -0.87 8.19 9.03
N ALA A 58 -0.96 7.50 7.89
CA ALA A 58 -0.70 6.07 7.86
C ALA A 58 0.73 5.70 8.28
N LEU A 59 1.71 6.55 7.98
CA LEU A 59 3.10 6.37 8.44
C LEU A 59 3.25 6.51 9.96
N THR A 60 2.43 7.34 10.61
CA THR A 60 2.51 7.58 12.06
C THR A 60 1.59 6.68 12.87
N THR A 61 0.50 6.18 12.26
CA THR A 61 -0.50 5.31 12.91
C THR A 61 -0.47 3.87 12.39
N SER A 62 0.56 3.50 11.62
CA SER A 62 0.67 2.16 11.04
C SER A 62 0.51 1.10 12.12
N PRO A 63 -0.31 0.05 11.89
CA PRO A 63 -0.43 -1.03 12.85
C PRO A 63 0.93 -1.70 13.07
N LEU A 64 1.18 -2.12 14.31
CA LEU A 64 2.28 -3.02 14.64
C LEU A 64 2.09 -4.30 13.83
N LEU A 65 2.97 -4.53 12.87
CA LEU A 65 3.03 -5.80 12.16
C LEU A 65 3.55 -6.87 13.12
N LEU A 66 2.96 -8.06 13.05
CA LEU A 66 3.48 -9.22 13.76
C LEU A 66 4.82 -9.66 13.12
N ILE A 67 5.75 -10.14 13.95
CA ILE A 67 7.00 -10.73 13.45
C ILE A 67 6.66 -12.12 12.89
N PRO A 68 7.07 -12.46 11.65
CA PRO A 68 6.77 -13.76 11.06
C PRO A 68 7.42 -14.89 11.84
N GLU A 69 6.62 -15.90 12.20
CA GLU A 69 7.12 -17.14 12.77
C GLU A 69 6.88 -18.29 11.77
N PHE A 70 7.93 -18.69 11.07
CA PHE A 70 7.88 -19.66 9.97
C PHE A 70 7.42 -21.08 10.35
N LYS A 71 7.20 -21.34 11.64
CA LYS A 71 6.66 -22.62 12.14
C LYS A 71 5.13 -22.64 12.17
N LEU A 72 4.48 -21.48 12.08
CA LEU A 72 3.02 -21.36 12.09
C LEU A 72 2.50 -21.15 10.66
N PRO A 73 1.25 -21.53 10.37
CA PRO A 73 0.66 -21.31 9.06
C PRO A 73 0.41 -19.82 8.79
N PHE A 74 0.68 -19.40 7.55
CA PHE A 74 0.31 -18.09 7.05
C PHE A 74 -1.10 -18.08 6.46
N LYS A 75 -1.79 -16.96 6.60
CA LYS A 75 -3.05 -16.66 5.90
C LYS A 75 -2.82 -15.54 4.92
N LEU A 76 -3.20 -15.74 3.66
CA LEU A 76 -3.07 -14.72 2.62
C LEU A 76 -4.47 -14.26 2.21
N TYR A 77 -4.75 -12.99 2.43
CA TYR A 77 -5.95 -12.32 1.91
C TYR A 77 -5.55 -11.55 0.66
N ILE A 78 -6.29 -11.71 -0.43
CA ILE A 78 -6.01 -11.03 -1.70
C ILE A 78 -7.28 -10.30 -2.13
N ASP A 79 -7.11 -9.09 -2.65
CA ASP A 79 -8.15 -8.33 -3.31
C ASP A 79 -7.58 -7.75 -4.60
N ALA A 80 -8.27 -7.96 -5.72
CA ALA A 80 -7.84 -7.48 -7.02
C ALA A 80 -8.95 -6.66 -7.67
N SER A 81 -8.57 -5.48 -8.17
CA SER A 81 -9.44 -4.63 -8.97
C SER A 81 -8.76 -4.34 -10.31
N GLY A 82 -9.53 -3.90 -11.32
CA GLY A 82 -8.96 -3.51 -12.62
C GLY A 82 -7.89 -2.40 -12.57
N TYR A 83 -7.67 -1.78 -11.41
CA TYR A 83 -6.67 -0.74 -11.21
C TYR A 83 -5.46 -1.17 -10.36
N GLY A 84 -5.60 -2.21 -9.53
CA GLY A 84 -4.60 -2.54 -8.52
C GLY A 84 -4.89 -3.85 -7.81
N LEU A 85 -3.80 -4.50 -7.40
CA LEU A 85 -3.76 -5.70 -6.59
C LEU A 85 -3.35 -5.32 -5.16
N GLY A 86 -4.12 -5.78 -4.19
CA GLY A 86 -3.81 -5.74 -2.76
C GLY A 86 -3.71 -7.16 -2.22
N ALA A 87 -2.77 -7.40 -1.32
CA ALA A 87 -2.80 -8.59 -0.49
C ALA A 87 -2.37 -8.27 0.94
N GLU A 88 -2.80 -9.08 1.88
CA GLU A 88 -2.41 -8.99 3.28
C GLU A 88 -1.97 -10.37 3.74
N LEU A 89 -0.72 -10.47 4.20
CA LEU A 89 -0.21 -11.67 4.83
C LEU A 89 -0.48 -11.56 6.32
N HIS A 90 -1.19 -12.53 6.88
CA HIS A 90 -1.57 -12.60 8.29
C HIS A 90 -1.06 -13.88 8.91
N GLN A 91 -0.95 -13.87 10.24
CA GLN A 91 -0.58 -15.02 11.03
C GLN A 91 -1.33 -14.99 12.36
N VAL A 92 -1.66 -16.16 12.91
CA VAL A 92 -2.29 -16.28 14.23
C VAL A 92 -1.22 -16.55 15.27
N HIS A 93 -1.04 -15.65 16.23
CA HIS A 93 -0.07 -15.77 17.32
C HIS A 93 -0.81 -15.90 18.66
N ILE A 94 -0.20 -16.60 19.62
CA ILE A 94 -0.67 -16.56 21.01
C ILE A 94 -0.02 -15.36 21.69
N ILE A 95 -0.81 -14.37 22.06
CA ILE A 95 -0.37 -13.17 22.78
C ILE A 95 -1.26 -13.03 24.02
N ASN A 96 -0.65 -12.96 25.20
CA ASN A 96 -1.37 -12.95 26.48
C ASN A 96 -2.37 -14.12 26.59
N ASP A 97 -1.92 -15.33 26.26
CA ASP A 97 -2.69 -16.58 26.29
C ASP A 97 -3.94 -16.61 25.39
N LYS A 98 -4.04 -15.68 24.44
CA LYS A 98 -5.16 -15.60 23.50
C LYS A 98 -4.67 -15.66 22.05
N PRO A 99 -5.37 -16.39 21.16
CA PRO A 99 -5.09 -16.32 19.73
C PRO A 99 -5.45 -14.94 19.20
N LEU A 100 -4.48 -14.26 18.60
CA LEU A 100 -4.65 -13.01 17.89
C LEU A 100 -4.17 -13.22 16.45
N GLU A 101 -5.08 -13.01 15.50
CA GLU A 101 -4.71 -12.87 14.09
C GLU A 101 -4.26 -11.44 13.85
N GLY A 102 -3.09 -11.27 13.23
CA GLY A 102 -2.57 -9.96 12.89
C GLY A 102 -1.80 -9.96 11.57
N PRO A 103 -1.67 -8.78 10.95
CA PRO A 103 -0.95 -8.62 9.70
C PRO A 103 0.56 -8.75 9.94
N ILE A 104 1.21 -9.58 9.13
CA ILE A 104 2.67 -9.67 8.98
C ILE A 104 3.16 -8.63 7.99
N CYS A 105 2.45 -8.46 6.87
CA CYS A 105 2.74 -7.42 5.90
C CYS A 105 1.55 -7.17 4.98
N PHE A 106 1.50 -5.94 4.45
CA PHE A 106 0.61 -5.54 3.36
C PHE A 106 1.38 -5.55 2.05
N ILE A 107 0.75 -6.01 0.99
CA ILE A 107 1.29 -6.02 -0.36
C ILE A 107 0.34 -5.16 -1.19
N SER A 108 0.90 -4.21 -1.93
CA SER A 108 0.12 -3.37 -2.82
C SER A 108 0.90 -3.15 -4.11
N ARG A 109 0.27 -3.47 -5.23
CA ARG A 109 0.86 -3.40 -6.57
C ARG A 109 -0.15 -2.81 -7.55
N LYS A 110 0.34 -1.94 -8.44
CA LYS A 110 -0.46 -1.45 -9.56
C LYS A 110 -0.55 -2.55 -10.63
N ILE A 111 -1.76 -2.78 -11.15
CA ILE A 111 -1.95 -3.70 -12.28
C ILE A 111 -1.36 -3.08 -13.55
N LYS A 112 -0.59 -3.87 -14.30
CA LYS A 112 -0.03 -3.43 -15.59
C LYS A 112 -1.16 -3.31 -16.64
N PRO A 113 -1.01 -2.46 -17.67
CA PRO A 113 -2.02 -2.35 -18.73
C PRO A 113 -2.35 -3.68 -19.43
N THR A 114 -1.39 -4.61 -19.49
CA THR A 114 -1.58 -5.96 -20.02
C THR A 114 -2.37 -6.87 -19.07
N GLU A 115 -2.18 -6.71 -17.76
CA GLU A 115 -2.84 -7.47 -16.70
C GLU A 115 -4.28 -7.01 -16.46
N ALA A 116 -4.61 -5.75 -16.80
CA ALA A 116 -5.95 -5.17 -16.67
C ALA A 116 -7.00 -5.79 -17.61
N ARG A 117 -6.58 -6.68 -18.52
CA ARG A 117 -7.47 -7.40 -19.46
C ARG A 117 -7.90 -8.76 -18.94
N TYR A 118 -7.35 -9.21 -17.80
CA TYR A 118 -7.69 -10.50 -17.22
C TYR A 118 -9.02 -10.44 -16.45
N GLY A 119 -9.69 -11.58 -16.33
CA GLY A 119 -10.87 -11.72 -15.47
C GLY A 119 -10.52 -11.56 -14.00
N ALA A 120 -11.49 -11.19 -13.15
CA ALA A 120 -11.27 -10.93 -11.72
C ALA A 120 -10.51 -12.07 -11.01
N SER A 121 -10.94 -13.32 -11.20
CA SER A 121 -10.28 -14.50 -10.61
C SER A 121 -8.84 -14.71 -11.10
N GLN A 122 -8.54 -14.30 -12.33
CA GLN A 122 -7.17 -14.37 -12.86
C GLN A 122 -6.29 -13.26 -12.29
N MET A 123 -6.87 -12.08 -12.03
CA MET A 123 -6.16 -10.96 -11.40
C MET A 123 -5.80 -11.25 -9.93
N GLU A 124 -6.61 -12.04 -9.22
CA GLU A 124 -6.29 -12.51 -7.86
C GLU A 124 -5.08 -13.47 -7.82
N CYS A 125 -4.76 -14.16 -8.91
CA CYS A 125 -3.64 -15.10 -9.00
C CYS A 125 -2.32 -14.49 -9.54
N LEU A 126 -2.27 -13.17 -9.74
CA LEU A 126 -1.09 -12.42 -10.25
C LEU A 126 -0.08 -12.00 -9.18
#